data_AF-A0A564ZXK4-F1
#
_entry.id   AF-A0A564ZXK4-F1
#
_cell.length_a   1.000
_cell.length_b   1.000
_cell.length_c   1.000
_cell.angle_alpha   90.00
_cell.angle_beta   90.00
_cell.angle_gamma   90.00
#
_symmetry.space_group_name_H-M   'P 1'
#
loop_
_entity.id
_entity.type
_entity.pdbx_description
1 polymer ?
#
loop_
_entity_poly.entity_id
_entity_poly.type
_entity_poly.pdbx_seq_one_letter_code
_entity_poly.pdbx_strand_id
1 'polypeptide(L)'
;MMETQITQAETEEQHLLSELNDEGGGKKEKKKKLYELNELHHLVNVLPYIDSHDSELEKNAKQLVEEEMMLMNKQNEVKNYLQSFDIPPSVYAKMESSLMPNELKRCEQGITMQKLNLSSYNIQGEQLEEEKNLNQWSNTLKKHQIVLENLHNALINVELMNKYKEVMWSEHMKVFTHIDINLQNNIKLLKDQIDNINKQRKLHQLSYVNDLSALQNERNEYKRKNDIVLEEIKRLHSENLRLRYRRNVE
;
A
#
# COMPACT_ATOMS: atom_id res chain seq x y z
N MET A 1 28.92 -15.23 -28.12
CA MET A 1 28.67 -13.85 -28.61
C MET A 1 27.26 -13.36 -28.32
N MET A 2 26.21 -14.20 -28.36
CA MET A 2 24.85 -13.80 -27.91
C MET A 2 24.70 -13.74 -26.37
N GLU A 3 25.23 -14.71 -25.63
CA GLU A 3 25.13 -14.73 -24.16
C GLU A 3 25.83 -13.54 -23.48
N THR A 4 26.91 -13.07 -24.10
CA THR A 4 27.66 -11.87 -23.66
C THR A 4 26.90 -10.57 -23.90
N GLN A 5 25.98 -10.54 -24.88
CA GLN A 5 25.17 -9.35 -25.17
C GLN A 5 23.94 -9.27 -24.26
N ILE A 6 23.35 -10.42 -23.89
CA ILE A 6 22.21 -10.48 -22.95
C ILE A 6 22.66 -10.07 -21.54
N THR A 7 23.82 -10.57 -21.10
CA THR A 7 24.39 -10.17 -19.79
C THR A 7 24.83 -8.71 -19.76
N GLN A 8 25.26 -8.14 -20.90
CA GLN A 8 25.54 -6.70 -21.02
C GLN A 8 24.26 -5.86 -20.96
N ALA A 9 23.19 -6.29 -21.62
CA ALA A 9 21.89 -5.60 -21.56
C ALA A 9 21.26 -5.67 -20.16
N GLU A 10 21.34 -6.81 -19.47
CA GLU A 10 20.84 -6.97 -18.09
C GLU A 10 21.65 -6.14 -17.08
N THR A 11 22.95 -5.96 -17.30
CA THR A 11 23.80 -5.10 -16.45
C THR A 11 23.58 -3.62 -16.73
N GLU A 12 23.30 -3.23 -17.97
CA GLU A 12 22.89 -1.87 -18.34
C GLU A 12 21.50 -1.52 -17.77
N GLU A 13 20.54 -2.46 -17.78
CA GLU A 13 19.23 -2.27 -17.13
C GLU A 13 19.35 -2.11 -15.60
N GLN A 14 20.23 -2.89 -14.96
CA GLN A 14 20.51 -2.76 -13.52
C GLN A 14 21.24 -1.44 -13.19
N HIS A 15 22.12 -0.96 -14.08
CA HIS A 15 22.80 0.32 -13.92
C HIS A 15 21.81 1.49 -14.04
N LEU A 16 20.90 1.46 -15.02
CA LEU A 16 19.83 2.45 -15.19
C LEU A 16 18.86 2.46 -14.00
N LEU A 17 18.52 1.30 -13.42
CA LEU A 17 17.73 1.19 -12.19
C LEU A 17 18.46 1.76 -10.96
N SER A 18 19.80 1.70 -10.94
CA SER A 18 20.62 2.30 -9.88
C SER A 18 20.78 3.82 -10.05
N GLU A 19 20.94 4.31 -11.28
CA GLU A 19 21.07 5.74 -11.59
C GLU A 19 19.75 6.49 -11.36
N LEU A 20 18.60 5.86 -11.62
CA LEU A 20 17.28 6.40 -11.25
C LEU A 20 17.08 6.51 -9.72
N ASN A 21 17.87 5.80 -8.92
CA ASN A 21 17.87 5.90 -7.46
C ASN A 21 18.93 6.88 -6.91
N ASP A 22 19.98 7.19 -7.69
CA ASP A 22 21.15 7.98 -7.24
C ASP A 22 21.27 9.38 -7.88
N GLU A 23 20.40 9.77 -8.82
CA GLU A 23 20.28 11.16 -9.28
C GLU A 23 19.53 12.07 -8.27
N GLY A 24 20.02 12.06 -7.04
CA GLY A 24 19.64 12.95 -5.94
C GLY A 24 20.83 13.76 -5.42
N GLY A 25 21.74 14.17 -6.30
CA GLY A 25 22.88 15.04 -6.03
C GLY A 25 22.50 16.51 -5.80
N GLY A 26 21.57 16.76 -4.87
CA GLY A 26 21.20 18.08 -4.40
C GLY A 26 21.10 18.04 -2.88
N LYS A 27 21.55 19.11 -2.20
CA LYS A 27 21.50 19.31 -0.73
C LYS A 27 20.43 18.44 -0.07
N LYS A 28 20.81 17.60 0.90
CA LYS A 28 19.89 16.80 1.75
C LYS A 28 18.96 17.75 2.52
N GLU A 29 17.99 18.36 1.83
CA GLU A 29 16.75 18.81 2.44
C GLU A 29 16.20 17.57 3.11
N LYS A 30 16.10 17.61 4.44
CA LYS A 30 15.46 16.54 5.20
C LYS A 30 14.12 16.29 4.52
N LYS A 31 13.93 15.10 3.93
CA LYS A 31 12.66 14.71 3.30
C LYS A 31 11.57 15.03 4.31
N LYS A 32 10.75 16.04 4.01
CA LYS A 32 9.64 16.45 4.89
C LYS A 32 8.80 15.22 5.15
N LYS A 33 8.42 15.02 6.40
CA LYS A 33 7.61 13.84 6.74
C LYS A 33 6.27 13.98 6.02
N LEU A 34 5.68 12.87 5.60
CA LEU A 34 4.44 12.87 4.79
C LEU A 34 3.31 13.70 5.42
N TYR A 35 3.22 13.72 6.76
CA TYR A 35 2.21 14.50 7.45
C TYR A 35 2.48 16.01 7.43
N GLU A 36 3.74 16.45 7.27
CA GLU A 36 4.12 17.87 7.17
C GLU A 36 3.73 18.48 5.82
N LEU A 37 3.36 17.64 4.84
CA LEU A 37 2.82 18.08 3.55
C LEU A 37 1.37 18.57 3.67
N ASN A 38 0.67 18.24 4.75
CA ASN A 38 -0.65 18.78 5.02
C ASN A 38 -0.52 20.18 5.65
N GLU A 39 -1.17 21.18 5.06
CA GLU A 39 -1.11 22.58 5.50
C GLU A 39 -1.52 22.73 6.98
N LEU A 40 -2.48 21.93 7.43
CA LEU A 40 -3.06 22.01 8.77
C LEU A 40 -2.47 21.00 9.76
N HIS A 41 -1.33 20.37 9.46
CA HIS A 41 -0.77 19.31 10.32
C HIS A 41 -0.49 19.75 11.76
N HIS A 42 -0.18 21.03 11.98
CA HIS A 42 0.10 21.60 13.29
C HIS A 42 -1.14 21.70 14.20
N LEU A 43 -2.34 21.67 13.63
CA LEU A 43 -3.61 21.69 14.36
C LEU A 43 -4.09 20.29 14.76
N VAL A 44 -3.49 19.25 14.18
CA VAL A 44 -3.91 17.86 14.40
C VAL A 44 -3.08 17.28 15.55
N ASN A 45 -3.66 17.28 16.75
CA ASN A 45 -3.12 16.53 17.90
C ASN A 45 -4.21 15.64 18.49
N VAL A 46 -3.96 14.33 18.47
CA VAL A 46 -4.84 13.31 19.06
C VAL A 46 -3.95 12.35 19.86
N LEU A 47 -4.45 11.84 20.99
CA LEU A 47 -3.69 11.04 21.94
C LEU A 47 -4.24 9.60 22.09
N PRO A 48 -4.06 8.71 21.08
CA PRO A 48 -4.67 7.37 21.09
C PRO A 48 -4.35 6.47 22.28
N TYR A 49 -3.20 6.61 22.95
CA TYR A 49 -2.86 5.76 24.10
C TYR A 49 -3.47 6.25 25.42
N ILE A 50 -4.07 7.45 25.41
CA ILE A 50 -4.61 8.12 26.60
C ILE A 50 -6.12 8.25 26.46
N ASP A 51 -6.59 8.67 25.29
CA ASP A 51 -8.01 8.85 25.00
C ASP A 51 -8.70 7.49 25.03
N SER A 52 -9.73 7.34 25.87
CA SER A 52 -10.52 6.12 25.93
C SER A 52 -11.30 5.93 24.64
N HIS A 53 -11.21 4.76 24.03
CA HIS A 53 -12.07 4.38 22.91
C HIS A 53 -13.48 4.07 23.40
N ASP A 54 -14.38 5.02 23.17
CA ASP A 54 -15.82 4.82 23.27
C ASP A 54 -16.40 4.59 21.86
N SER A 55 -17.08 3.46 21.68
CA SER A 55 -17.72 3.11 20.40
C SER A 55 -18.84 4.08 20.03
N GLU A 56 -19.49 4.71 21.00
CA GLU A 56 -20.54 5.70 20.74
C GLU A 56 -19.97 6.99 20.16
N LEU A 57 -18.84 7.46 20.69
CA LEU A 57 -18.13 8.64 20.17
C LEU A 57 -17.63 8.41 18.74
N GLU A 58 -17.14 7.20 18.43
CA GLU A 58 -16.70 6.85 17.06
C GLU A 58 -17.87 6.91 16.07
N LYS A 59 -19.04 6.37 16.44
CA LYS A 59 -20.23 6.40 15.58
C LYS A 59 -20.71 7.83 15.35
N ASN A 60 -20.77 8.64 16.40
CA ASN A 60 -21.16 10.04 16.30
C ASN A 60 -20.17 10.84 15.41
N ALA A 61 -18.86 10.66 15.63
CA ALA A 61 -17.84 11.28 14.79
C ALA A 61 -17.98 10.88 13.31
N LYS A 62 -18.24 9.60 13.01
CA LYS A 62 -18.49 9.13 11.64
C LYS A 62 -19.72 9.79 11.02
N GLN A 63 -20.81 9.91 11.78
CA GLN A 63 -22.02 10.57 11.31
C GLN A 63 -21.76 12.05 10.97
N LEU A 64 -21.07 12.79 11.85
CA LEU A 64 -20.71 14.18 11.59
C LEU A 64 -19.81 14.34 10.35
N VAL A 65 -18.85 13.43 10.17
CA VAL A 65 -18.01 13.42 8.96
C VAL A 65 -18.84 13.18 7.70
N GLU A 66 -19.81 12.27 7.75
CA GLU A 66 -20.71 12.00 6.62
C GLU A 66 -21.62 13.21 6.30
N GLU A 67 -22.14 13.89 7.33
CA GLU A 67 -22.91 15.12 7.17
C GLU A 67 -22.08 16.22 6.49
N GLU A 68 -20.84 16.44 6.95
CA GLU A 68 -19.92 17.39 6.32
C GLU A 68 -19.57 17.00 4.87
N MET A 69 -19.32 15.71 4.60
CA MET A 69 -19.10 15.22 3.24
C MET A 69 -20.31 15.49 2.33
N MET A 70 -21.53 15.32 2.83
CA MET A 70 -22.75 15.61 2.10
C MET A 70 -22.91 17.11 1.83
N LEU A 71 -22.53 17.97 2.77
CA LEU A 71 -22.50 19.43 2.57
C LEU A 71 -21.46 19.83 1.52
N MET A 72 -20.24 19.30 1.58
CA MET A 72 -19.18 19.56 0.60
C MET A 72 -19.59 19.14 -0.82
N ASN A 73 -20.27 17.99 -0.95
CA ASN A 73 -20.78 17.52 -2.24
C ASN A 73 -21.89 18.43 -2.77
N LYS A 74 -22.80 18.91 -1.91
CA LYS A 74 -23.83 19.89 -2.28
C LYS A 74 -23.25 21.25 -2.69
N GLN A 75 -22.16 21.67 -2.05
CA GLN A 75 -21.47 22.94 -2.32
C GLN A 75 -20.46 22.84 -3.47
N ASN A 76 -20.26 21.65 -4.06
CA ASN A 76 -19.25 21.38 -5.10
C ASN A 76 -17.81 21.78 -4.70
N GLU A 77 -17.50 21.76 -3.41
CA GLU A 77 -16.15 22.07 -2.87
C GLU A 77 -15.28 20.81 -2.70
N VAL A 78 -15.64 19.71 -3.37
CA VAL A 78 -14.92 18.44 -3.25
C VAL A 78 -13.55 18.56 -3.90
N LYS A 79 -12.51 18.71 -3.08
CA LYS A 79 -11.12 18.68 -3.54
C LYS A 79 -10.80 17.29 -4.11
N ASN A 80 -10.28 17.23 -5.33
CA ASN A 80 -9.80 15.99 -5.92
C ASN A 80 -8.41 15.64 -5.38
N TYR A 81 -8.37 14.98 -4.23
CA TYR A 81 -7.10 14.58 -3.62
C TYR A 81 -6.30 13.63 -4.52
N LEU A 82 -6.95 12.86 -5.40
CA LEU A 82 -6.31 11.95 -6.35
C LEU A 82 -5.61 12.65 -7.50
N GLN A 83 -5.93 13.91 -7.81
CA GLN A 83 -5.24 14.67 -8.85
C GLN A 83 -3.77 14.94 -8.48
N SER A 84 -3.47 15.02 -7.19
CA SER A 84 -2.12 15.27 -6.68
C SER A 84 -1.27 14.00 -6.55
N PHE A 85 -1.90 12.83 -6.61
CA PHE A 85 -1.21 11.55 -6.57
C PHE A 85 -0.98 11.07 -7.99
N ASP A 86 0.28 11.11 -8.42
CA ASP A 86 0.68 10.46 -9.66
C ASP A 86 0.27 8.98 -9.61
N ILE A 87 -0.36 8.51 -10.69
CA ILE A 87 -0.65 7.09 -10.88
C ILE A 87 0.68 6.35 -10.70
N PRO A 88 0.75 5.31 -9.84
CA PRO A 88 1.99 4.59 -9.59
C PRO A 88 2.64 4.24 -10.93
N PRO A 89 3.92 4.55 -11.15
CA PRO A 89 4.59 4.25 -12.41
C PRO A 89 4.64 2.74 -12.59
N SER A 90 3.60 2.19 -13.23
CA SER A 90 3.59 0.81 -13.67
C SER A 90 4.64 0.69 -14.77
N VAL A 91 5.71 -0.03 -14.48
CA VAL A 91 6.78 -0.36 -15.43
C VAL A 91 6.16 -0.94 -16.72
N TYR A 92 5.10 -1.73 -16.58
CA TYR A 92 4.38 -2.37 -17.67
C TYR A 92 3.45 -1.42 -18.46
N ALA A 93 3.02 -0.30 -17.88
CA ALA A 93 2.17 0.66 -18.56
C ALA A 93 2.96 1.66 -19.43
N LYS A 94 4.24 1.91 -19.09
CA LYS A 94 5.11 2.86 -19.81
C LYS A 94 6.00 2.22 -20.87
N MET A 95 6.30 0.92 -20.75
CA MET A 95 7.10 0.21 -21.75
C MET A 95 6.27 -0.12 -23.00
N GLU A 96 6.65 0.45 -24.14
CA GLU A 96 6.03 0.20 -25.44
C GLU A 96 6.22 -1.25 -25.92
N SER A 97 7.27 -1.93 -25.46
CA SER A 97 7.51 -3.36 -25.67
C SER A 97 6.68 -4.29 -24.77
N SER A 98 5.95 -3.74 -23.81
CA SER A 98 5.14 -4.55 -22.89
C SER A 98 3.96 -5.18 -23.63
N LEU A 99 3.57 -6.38 -23.20
CA LEU A 99 2.32 -7.00 -23.66
C LEU A 99 1.09 -6.24 -23.18
N MET A 100 1.21 -5.45 -22.10
CA MET A 100 0.07 -4.83 -21.41
C MET A 100 -0.73 -3.84 -22.29
N PRO A 101 -0.12 -2.91 -23.05
CA PRO A 101 -0.88 -2.03 -23.95
C PRO A 101 -1.63 -2.80 -25.05
N ASN A 102 -1.06 -3.90 -25.55
CA ASN A 102 -1.71 -4.73 -26.58
C ASN A 102 -2.88 -5.54 -26.00
N GLU A 103 -2.72 -6.07 -24.78
CA GLU A 103 -3.79 -6.73 -24.04
C GLU A 103 -4.92 -5.75 -23.70
N LEU A 104 -4.59 -4.52 -23.29
CA LEU A 104 -5.57 -3.47 -23.00
C LEU A 104 -6.39 -3.12 -24.26
N LYS A 105 -5.71 -2.90 -25.40
CA LYS A 105 -6.36 -2.66 -26.69
C LYS A 105 -7.26 -3.82 -27.11
N ARG A 106 -6.83 -5.08 -26.90
CA ARG A 106 -7.65 -6.26 -27.19
C ARG A 106 -8.91 -6.30 -26.32
N CYS A 107 -8.78 -5.98 -25.04
CA CYS A 107 -9.90 -5.92 -24.10
C CYS A 107 -10.88 -4.79 -24.47
N GLU A 108 -10.38 -3.62 -24.85
CA GLU A 108 -11.21 -2.51 -25.37
C GLU A 108 -11.98 -2.92 -26.63
N GLN A 109 -11.36 -3.74 -27.50
CA GLN A 109 -11.98 -4.27 -28.70
C GLN A 109 -12.93 -5.46 -28.44
N GLY A 110 -13.03 -5.94 -27.20
CA GLY A 110 -13.89 -7.06 -26.83
C GLY A 110 -13.50 -8.41 -27.46
N ILE A 111 -12.26 -8.54 -27.96
CA ILE A 111 -11.80 -9.76 -28.63
C ILE A 111 -11.42 -10.80 -27.55
N THR A 112 -12.04 -11.97 -27.62
CA THR A 112 -11.71 -13.08 -26.72
C THR A 112 -10.31 -13.62 -27.02
N MET A 113 -9.56 -13.97 -25.97
CA MET A 113 -8.20 -14.50 -26.12
C MET A 113 -8.21 -15.80 -26.92
N GLN A 114 -7.35 -15.91 -27.93
CA GLN A 114 -7.20 -17.14 -28.70
C GLN A 114 -6.65 -18.26 -27.81
N LYS A 115 -7.30 -19.42 -27.84
CA LYS A 115 -6.80 -20.61 -27.14
C LYS A 115 -5.54 -21.12 -27.84
N LEU A 116 -4.57 -21.58 -27.05
CA LEU A 116 -3.37 -22.21 -27.58
C LEU A 116 -3.76 -23.44 -28.43
N ASN A 117 -3.31 -23.47 -29.68
CA ASN A 117 -3.60 -24.58 -30.59
C ASN A 117 -2.59 -25.71 -30.38
N LEU A 118 -3.03 -26.79 -29.71
CA LEU A 118 -2.23 -28.01 -29.50
C LEU A 118 -2.59 -29.14 -30.49
N SER A 119 -3.46 -28.87 -31.48
CA SER A 119 -3.94 -29.90 -32.41
C SER A 119 -2.84 -30.50 -33.28
N SER A 120 -1.72 -29.80 -33.47
CA SER A 120 -0.57 -30.29 -34.22
C SER A 120 0.20 -31.42 -33.52
N TYR A 121 0.07 -31.56 -32.21
CA TYR A 121 0.78 -32.57 -31.41
C TYR A 121 -0.08 -33.80 -31.08
N ASN A 122 -1.39 -33.75 -31.30
CA ASN A 122 -2.30 -34.85 -30.96
C ASN A 122 -2.46 -35.81 -32.15
N ILE A 123 -1.67 -36.88 -32.16
CA ILE A 123 -1.65 -37.87 -33.25
C ILE A 123 -2.51 -39.10 -32.97
N GLN A 124 -2.91 -39.36 -31.72
CA GLN A 124 -3.57 -40.61 -31.29
C GLN A 124 -4.95 -40.88 -31.93
N GLY A 125 -5.51 -39.95 -32.71
CA GLY A 125 -6.84 -40.07 -33.32
C GLY A 125 -6.91 -39.97 -34.85
N GLU A 126 -5.80 -39.80 -35.58
CA GLU A 126 -5.86 -39.77 -37.06
C GLU A 126 -5.96 -41.21 -37.61
N GLN A 127 -7.17 -41.79 -37.67
CA GLN A 127 -7.43 -42.97 -38.52
C GLN A 127 -7.12 -42.56 -39.98
N LEU A 128 -6.18 -43.26 -40.61
CA LEU A 128 -5.88 -43.05 -42.02
C LEU A 128 -6.99 -43.69 -42.86
N GLU A 129 -8.00 -42.91 -43.22
CA GLU A 129 -8.95 -43.29 -44.27
C GLU A 129 -8.18 -43.47 -45.59
N GLU A 130 -8.47 -44.57 -46.30
CA GLU A 130 -7.78 -44.98 -47.53
C GLU A 130 -7.95 -43.98 -48.70
N GLU A 131 -8.88 -43.02 -48.60
CA GLU A 131 -9.23 -42.03 -49.64
C GLU A 131 -8.58 -40.63 -49.47
N LYS A 132 -7.46 -40.50 -48.76
CA LYS A 132 -6.81 -39.17 -48.62
C LYS A 132 -6.00 -38.76 -49.85
N ASN A 133 -6.19 -37.52 -50.30
CA ASN A 133 -5.40 -36.86 -51.36
C ASN A 133 -3.90 -36.82 -51.01
N LEU A 134 -3.00 -36.89 -52.02
CA LEU A 134 -1.53 -36.92 -51.85
C LEU A 134 -0.98 -35.78 -50.94
N ASN A 135 -1.59 -34.60 -50.98
CA ASN A 135 -1.24 -33.45 -50.15
C ASN A 135 -1.56 -33.66 -48.66
N GLN A 136 -2.64 -34.38 -48.33
CA GLN A 136 -3.01 -34.68 -46.95
C GLN A 136 -2.05 -35.70 -46.33
N TRP A 137 -1.61 -36.69 -47.11
CA TRP A 137 -0.55 -37.63 -46.70
C TRP A 137 0.77 -36.92 -46.40
N SER A 138 1.20 -35.98 -47.24
CA SER A 138 2.42 -35.18 -47.00
C SER A 138 2.33 -34.37 -45.70
N ASN A 139 1.16 -33.76 -45.43
CA ASN A 139 0.94 -33.02 -44.20
C ASN A 139 0.90 -33.91 -42.95
N THR A 140 0.24 -35.08 -43.02
CA THR A 140 0.24 -36.05 -41.92
C THR A 140 1.65 -36.59 -41.66
N LEU A 141 2.43 -36.90 -42.69
CA LEU A 141 3.83 -37.34 -42.54
C LEU A 141 4.69 -36.27 -41.84
N LYS A 142 4.55 -35.00 -42.24
CA LYS A 142 5.25 -33.88 -41.58
C LYS A 142 4.85 -33.74 -40.10
N LYS A 143 3.56 -33.87 -39.76
CA LYS A 143 3.12 -33.85 -38.36
C LYS A 143 3.74 -34.99 -37.54
N HIS A 144 3.78 -36.20 -38.09
CA HIS A 144 4.38 -37.36 -37.43
C HIS A 144 5.89 -37.17 -37.22
N GLN A 145 6.58 -36.61 -38.21
CA GLN A 145 8.00 -36.26 -38.07
C GLN A 145 8.21 -35.25 -36.93
N ILE A 146 7.41 -34.18 -36.87
CA ILE A 146 7.50 -33.17 -35.80
C ILE A 146 7.29 -33.80 -34.42
N VAL A 147 6.29 -34.67 -34.28
CA VAL A 147 6.03 -35.32 -33.00
C VAL A 147 7.12 -36.30 -32.63
N LEU A 148 7.68 -37.05 -33.59
CA LEU A 148 8.80 -37.96 -33.34
C LEU A 148 10.02 -37.21 -32.82
N GLU A 149 10.38 -36.09 -33.46
CA GLU A 149 11.49 -35.23 -33.01
C GLU A 149 11.22 -34.65 -31.62
N ASN A 150 9.99 -34.19 -31.36
CA ASN A 150 9.62 -33.67 -30.04
C ASN A 150 9.66 -34.76 -28.94
N LEU A 151 9.25 -35.98 -29.26
CA LEU A 151 9.33 -37.13 -28.34
C LEU A 151 10.78 -37.53 -28.09
N HIS A 152 11.64 -37.48 -29.11
CA HIS A 152 13.08 -37.72 -28.96
C HIS A 152 13.71 -36.67 -28.02
N ASN A 153 13.41 -35.39 -28.23
CA ASN A 153 13.85 -34.31 -27.34
C ASN A 153 13.30 -34.48 -25.91
N ALA A 154 12.03 -34.87 -25.78
CA ALA A 154 11.41 -35.13 -24.48
C ALA A 154 12.11 -36.28 -23.74
N LEU A 155 12.50 -37.34 -24.46
CA LEU A 155 13.27 -38.46 -23.90
C LEU A 155 14.61 -37.97 -23.34
N ILE A 156 15.38 -37.20 -24.13
CA ILE A 156 16.65 -36.63 -23.69
C ILE A 156 16.45 -35.74 -22.46
N ASN A 157 15.42 -34.89 -22.47
CA ASN A 157 15.10 -34.02 -21.33
C ASN A 157 14.75 -34.83 -20.07
N VAL A 158 14.01 -35.93 -20.21
CA VAL A 158 13.68 -36.82 -19.09
C VAL A 158 14.91 -37.55 -18.57
N GLU A 159 15.82 -37.98 -19.44
CA GLU A 159 17.08 -38.60 -19.04
C GLU A 159 17.97 -37.61 -18.27
N LEU A 160 18.10 -36.38 -18.77
CA LEU A 160 18.80 -35.30 -18.08
C LEU A 160 18.16 -35.00 -16.73
N MET A 161 16.83 -34.88 -16.68
CA MET A 161 16.10 -34.66 -15.45
C MET A 161 16.34 -35.82 -14.47
N ASN A 162 16.25 -37.06 -14.90
CA ASN A 162 16.42 -38.21 -14.01
C ASN A 162 17.84 -38.27 -13.41
N LYS A 163 18.84 -37.83 -14.17
CA LYS A 163 20.24 -37.77 -13.72
C LYS A 163 20.49 -36.66 -12.70
N TYR A 164 19.89 -35.48 -12.87
CA TYR A 164 20.24 -34.29 -12.07
C TYR A 164 19.16 -33.82 -11.09
N LYS A 165 17.92 -34.37 -11.16
CA LYS A 165 16.79 -33.90 -10.36
C LYS A 165 17.12 -33.83 -8.86
N GLU A 166 17.69 -34.88 -8.28
CA GLU A 166 17.87 -34.95 -6.82
C GLU A 166 18.84 -33.87 -6.31
N VAL A 167 19.94 -33.66 -7.03
CA VAL A 167 20.95 -32.66 -6.70
C VAL A 167 20.38 -31.25 -6.85
N MET A 168 19.75 -30.97 -8.00
CA MET A 168 19.17 -29.65 -8.28
C MET A 168 18.02 -29.30 -7.34
N TRP A 169 17.13 -30.26 -7.03
CA TRP A 169 16.04 -30.05 -6.08
C TRP A 169 16.56 -29.83 -4.66
N SER A 170 17.61 -30.54 -4.24
CA SER A 170 18.24 -30.33 -2.93
C SER A 170 18.85 -28.94 -2.82
N GLU A 171 19.57 -28.49 -3.85
CA GLU A 171 20.15 -27.14 -3.89
C GLU A 171 19.08 -26.06 -3.92
N HIS A 172 18.05 -26.21 -4.77
CA HIS A 172 16.93 -25.29 -4.83
C HIS A 172 16.20 -25.20 -3.47
N MET A 173 16.05 -26.32 -2.75
CA MET A 173 15.45 -26.32 -1.41
C MET A 173 16.32 -25.55 -0.39
N LYS A 174 17.64 -25.64 -0.49
CA LYS A 174 18.55 -24.83 0.36
C LYS A 174 18.40 -23.34 0.09
N VAL A 175 18.30 -22.94 -1.18
CA VAL A 175 18.04 -21.55 -1.55
C VAL A 175 16.68 -21.09 -1.03
N PHE A 176 15.64 -21.90 -1.19
CA PHE A 176 14.29 -21.58 -0.73
C PHE A 176 14.22 -21.43 0.80
N THR A 177 14.85 -22.33 1.54
CA THR A 177 14.93 -22.23 3.02
C THR A 177 15.72 -21.00 3.47
N HIS A 178 16.79 -20.62 2.76
CA HIS A 178 17.50 -19.39 3.04
C HIS A 178 16.64 -18.15 2.82
N ILE A 179 15.87 -18.10 1.72
CA ILE A 179 14.94 -17.02 1.43
C ILE A 179 13.86 -16.94 2.52
N ASP A 180 13.27 -18.07 2.92
CA ASP A 180 12.26 -18.10 3.98
C ASP A 180 12.79 -17.56 5.31
N ILE A 181 13.99 -17.99 5.73
CA ILE A 181 14.65 -17.48 6.93
C ILE A 181 14.90 -15.96 6.82
N ASN A 182 15.36 -15.48 5.66
CA ASN A 182 15.59 -14.06 5.44
C ASN A 182 14.29 -13.25 5.56
N LEU A 183 13.20 -13.72 4.93
CA LEU A 183 11.88 -13.08 5.02
C LEU A 183 11.35 -13.07 6.45
N GLN A 184 11.46 -14.18 7.19
CA GLN A 184 11.06 -14.25 8.60
C GLN A 184 11.86 -13.28 9.47
N ASN A 185 13.16 -13.16 9.23
CA ASN A 185 14.01 -12.19 9.94
C ASN A 185 13.62 -10.75 9.61
N ASN A 186 13.30 -10.43 8.35
CA ASN A 186 12.83 -9.10 7.97
C ASN A 186 11.49 -8.77 8.63
N ILE A 187 10.56 -9.73 8.68
CA ILE A 187 9.27 -9.55 9.37
C ILE A 187 9.50 -9.29 10.86
N LYS A 188 10.39 -10.05 11.51
CA LYS A 188 10.73 -9.85 12.92
C LYS A 188 11.34 -8.47 13.16
N LEU A 189 12.30 -8.06 12.34
CA LEU A 189 12.94 -6.75 12.43
C LEU A 189 11.94 -5.61 12.24
N LEU A 190 11.02 -5.72 11.28
CA LEU A 190 9.95 -4.74 11.08
C LEU A 190 9.00 -4.68 12.27
N LYS A 191 8.64 -5.83 12.86
CA LYS A 191 7.82 -5.86 14.09
C LYS A 191 8.53 -5.18 15.26
N ASP A 192 9.82 -5.46 15.46
CA ASP A 192 10.61 -4.83 16.51
C ASP A 192 10.71 -3.30 16.31
N GLN A 193 10.84 -2.84 15.05
CA GLN A 193 10.82 -1.42 14.71
C GLN A 193 9.45 -0.77 15.00
N ILE A 194 8.36 -1.43 14.62
CA ILE A 194 6.99 -0.97 14.91
C ILE A 194 6.78 -0.87 16.42
N ASP A 195 7.18 -1.89 17.17
CA ASP A 195 7.04 -1.91 18.63
C ASP A 195 7.89 -0.82 19.30
N ASN A 196 9.10 -0.57 18.81
CA ASN A 196 9.93 0.52 19.30
C ASN A 196 9.26 1.89 19.06
N ILE A 197 8.71 2.12 17.86
CA ILE A 197 7.97 3.35 17.54
C ILE A 197 6.74 3.49 18.44
N ASN A 198 5.98 2.41 18.64
CA ASN A 198 4.80 2.42 19.52
C ASN A 198 5.17 2.70 20.98
N LYS A 199 6.27 2.13 21.48
CA LYS A 199 6.81 2.43 22.82
C LYS A 199 7.20 3.90 22.95
N GLN A 200 7.93 4.44 21.96
CA GLN A 200 8.31 5.85 21.93
C GLN A 200 7.08 6.77 21.94
N ARG A 201 6.07 6.47 21.10
CA ARG A 201 4.80 7.22 21.07
C ARG A 201 4.07 7.17 22.41
N LYS A 202 4.00 6.00 23.04
CA LYS A 202 3.35 5.83 24.35
C LYS A 202 4.04 6.66 25.43
N LEU A 203 5.38 6.62 25.50
CA LEU A 203 6.14 7.41 26.47
C LEU A 203 5.97 8.92 26.24
N HIS A 204 6.05 9.36 24.98
CA HIS A 204 5.83 10.75 24.60
C HIS A 204 4.43 11.22 24.99
N GLN A 205 3.40 10.43 24.71
CA GLN A 205 2.03 10.75 25.11
C GLN A 205 1.89 10.84 26.63
N LEU A 206 2.43 9.86 27.37
CA LEU A 206 2.34 9.84 28.84
C LEU A 206 3.00 11.07 29.49
N SER A 207 4.09 11.61 28.93
CA SER A 207 4.68 12.83 29.47
C SER A 207 3.74 14.03 29.37
N TYR A 208 3.00 14.17 28.25
CA TYR A 208 2.04 15.27 28.11
C TYR A 208 0.80 15.12 29.00
N VAL A 209 0.43 13.90 29.41
CA VAL A 209 -0.72 13.72 30.32
C VAL A 209 -0.52 14.45 31.64
N ASN A 210 0.69 14.35 32.20
CA ASN A 210 1.00 14.98 33.47
C ASN A 210 0.85 16.50 33.36
N ASP A 211 1.38 17.08 32.27
CA ASP A 211 1.28 18.52 32.00
C ASP A 211 -0.18 18.95 31.75
N LEU A 212 -0.93 18.19 30.96
CA LEU A 212 -2.35 18.46 30.69
C LEU A 212 -3.21 18.36 31.95
N SER A 213 -2.95 17.36 32.80
CA SER A 213 -3.66 17.20 34.07
C SER A 213 -3.35 18.36 35.02
N ALA A 214 -2.09 18.81 35.10
CA ALA A 214 -1.71 19.98 35.87
C ALA A 214 -2.42 21.25 35.38
N LEU A 215 -2.41 21.51 34.07
CA LEU A 215 -3.11 22.65 33.47
C LEU A 215 -4.64 22.57 33.66
N GLN A 216 -5.23 21.38 33.59
CA GLN A 216 -6.65 21.19 33.82
C GLN A 216 -7.02 21.47 35.29
N ASN A 217 -6.20 21.03 36.24
CA ASN A 217 -6.39 21.33 37.65
C ASN A 217 -6.28 22.83 37.91
N GLU A 218 -5.26 23.49 37.36
CA GLU A 218 -5.08 24.93 37.47
C GLU A 218 -6.28 25.69 36.87
N ARG A 219 -6.75 25.29 35.69
CA ARG A 219 -7.96 25.86 35.07
C ARG A 219 -9.19 25.70 35.97
N ASN A 220 -9.38 24.52 36.56
CA ASN A 220 -10.52 24.25 37.45
C ASN A 220 -10.44 25.09 38.72
N GLU A 221 -9.23 25.28 39.26
CA GLU A 221 -9.02 26.17 40.40
C GLU A 221 -9.35 27.62 40.07
N TYR A 222 -8.89 28.16 38.94
CA TYR A 222 -9.25 29.52 38.53
C TYR A 222 -10.74 29.67 38.31
N LYS A 223 -11.40 28.68 37.69
CA LYS A 223 -12.85 28.68 37.54
C LYS A 223 -13.55 28.75 38.89
N ARG A 224 -13.14 27.91 39.84
CA ARG A 224 -13.69 27.92 41.20
C ARG A 224 -13.46 29.25 41.93
N LYS A 225 -12.26 29.83 41.82
CA LYS A 225 -11.93 31.14 42.41
C LYS A 225 -12.80 32.24 41.80
N ASN A 226 -12.98 32.24 40.48
CA ASN A 226 -13.85 33.19 39.79
C ASN A 226 -15.31 33.04 40.22
N ASP A 227 -15.81 31.81 40.36
CA ASP A 227 -17.18 31.55 40.81
C ASP A 227 -17.42 32.12 42.22
N ILE A 228 -16.48 31.91 43.15
CA ILE A 228 -16.54 32.47 44.52
C ILE A 228 -16.54 34.00 44.49
N VAL A 229 -15.66 34.62 43.69
CA VAL A 229 -15.59 36.08 43.57
C VAL A 229 -16.90 36.64 43.02
N LEU A 230 -17.49 36.00 42.00
CA LEU A 230 -18.77 36.41 41.43
C LEU A 230 -19.92 36.28 42.44
N GLU A 231 -19.92 35.25 43.27
CA GLU A 231 -20.91 35.07 44.34
C GLU A 231 -20.81 36.16 45.41
N GLU A 232 -19.60 36.48 45.87
CA GLU A 232 -19.39 37.56 46.84
C GLU A 232 -19.71 38.94 46.25
N ILE A 233 -19.38 39.21 44.99
CA ILE A 233 -19.79 40.46 44.32
C ILE A 233 -21.31 40.57 44.29
N LYS A 234 -22.04 39.48 43.97
CA LYS A 234 -23.52 39.48 44.01
C LYS A 234 -24.05 39.75 45.41
N ARG A 235 -23.45 39.13 46.43
CA ARG A 235 -23.81 39.35 47.84
C ARG A 235 -23.61 40.80 48.25
N LEU A 236 -22.42 41.35 48.04
CA LEU A 236 -22.09 42.74 48.35
C LEU A 236 -22.96 43.73 47.58
N HIS A 237 -23.30 43.43 46.32
CA HIS A 237 -24.20 44.25 45.53
C HIS A 237 -25.60 44.30 46.13
N SER A 238 -26.15 43.15 46.55
CA SER A 238 -27.45 43.08 47.23
C SER A 238 -27.46 43.83 48.56
N GLU A 239 -26.36 43.76 49.31
CA GLU A 239 -26.20 44.48 50.58
C GLU A 239 -26.11 45.99 50.36
N ASN A 240 -25.32 46.44 49.37
CA ASN A 240 -25.23 47.85 49.01
C ASN A 240 -26.60 48.40 48.59
N LEU A 241 -27.37 47.63 47.82
CA LEU A 241 -28.73 47.98 47.43
C LEU A 241 -29.63 48.19 48.67
N ARG A 242 -29.60 47.25 49.62
CA ARG A 242 -30.33 47.36 50.90
C ARG A 242 -29.91 48.59 51.71
N LEU A 243 -28.61 48.86 51.81
CA LEU A 243 -28.09 50.03 52.52
C LEU A 243 -28.52 51.34 51.85
N ARG A 244 -28.52 51.41 50.52
CA ARG A 244 -29.05 52.56 49.77
C ARG A 244 -30.54 52.78 50.01
N TYR A 245 -31.33 51.72 50.04
CA TYR A 245 -32.76 51.82 50.39
C TYR A 245 -32.95 52.35 51.82
N ARG A 246 -32.22 51.83 52.81
CA ARG A 246 -32.30 52.33 54.20
C ARG A 246 -31.95 53.82 54.30
N ARG A 247 -30.86 54.24 53.66
CA ARG A 247 -30.44 55.66 53.63
C ARG A 247 -31.46 56.59 52.97
N ASN A 248 -32.27 56.10 52.02
CA ASN A 248 -33.28 56.91 51.35
C ASN A 248 -34.63 56.94 52.10
N VAL A 249 -34.80 56.13 53.15
CA VAL A 249 -36.02 56.01 53.96
C VAL A 249 -35.90 56.77 55.30
N GLU A 250 -34.68 57.04 55.76
CA GLU A 250 -34.37 58.04 56.80
C GLU A 250 -34.26 59.45 56.20
#